data_AF-A0A7C5HBK9-F1
#
_entry.id   AF-A0A7C5HBK9-F1
#
_cell.length_a   1.000
_cell.length_b   1.000
_cell.length_c   1.000
_cell.angle_alpha   90.00
_cell.angle_beta   90.00
_cell.angle_gamma   90.00
#
_symmetry.space_group_name_H-M   'P 1'
#
loop_
_entity.id
_entity.type
_entity.pdbx_description
1 polymer ?
#
loop_
_entity_poly.entity_id
_entity_poly.type
_entity_poly.pdbx_seq_one_letter_code
_entity_poly.pdbx_strand_id
1 'polypeptide(L)'
;HFLAGGYRFLTGPEHGELVRQLLAPVIQRRLSRSMLEVLSVIAWHQPVTKGDIQQIRGVSPDYAIDRLLSRGLIEVRGRADSPGRPLQYGTTAGFLDLFHLPSLKDLPKLREIKEILQEHEEQEYLATGTEQSPADNDETAPTEASE
;
A
#
# COMPACT_ATOMS: atom_id res chain seq x y z
N HIS A 1 22.09 0.57 -7.68
CA HIS A 1 21.02 0.60 -6.66
C HIS A 1 20.97 -0.72 -5.92
N PHE A 2 20.80 -0.72 -4.59
CA PHE A 2 20.63 -1.93 -3.78
C PHE A 2 19.13 -2.22 -3.64
N LEU A 3 18.65 -3.34 -4.18
CA LEU A 3 17.22 -3.71 -4.31
C LEU A 3 17.05 -5.22 -4.10
N ALA A 4 16.01 -5.61 -3.36
CA ALA A 4 15.71 -7.02 -3.06
C ALA A 4 16.94 -7.85 -2.63
N GLY A 5 17.82 -7.27 -1.81
CA GLY A 5 19.03 -7.93 -1.32
C GLY A 5 20.23 -7.99 -2.28
N GLY A 6 20.19 -7.32 -3.43
CA GLY A 6 21.29 -7.31 -4.40
C GLY A 6 21.53 -5.95 -5.08
N TYR A 7 22.65 -5.82 -5.79
CA TYR A 7 22.98 -4.60 -6.55
C TYR A 7 22.55 -4.72 -8.01
N ARG A 8 21.94 -3.65 -8.56
CA ARG A 8 21.55 -3.53 -9.97
C ARG A 8 21.98 -2.19 -10.56
N PHE A 9 22.34 -2.21 -11.84
CA PHE A 9 22.48 -1.00 -12.66
C PHE A 9 21.09 -0.58 -13.15
N LEU A 10 20.75 0.68 -12.97
CA LEU A 10 19.52 1.29 -13.49
C LEU A 10 19.90 2.52 -14.31
N THR A 11 19.04 2.90 -15.26
CA THR A 11 19.17 4.15 -15.99
C THR A 11 18.90 5.33 -15.06
N GLY A 12 19.64 6.43 -15.24
CA GLY A 12 19.37 7.67 -14.51
C GLY A 12 17.98 8.24 -14.83
N PRO A 13 17.32 8.90 -13.87
CA PRO A 13 15.97 9.47 -14.05
C PRO A 13 15.91 10.48 -15.21
N GLU A 14 17.01 11.17 -15.50
CA GLU A 14 17.15 12.12 -16.61
C GLU A 14 16.91 11.49 -18.00
N HIS A 15 17.05 10.17 -18.13
CA HIS A 15 16.85 9.44 -19.38
C HIS A 15 15.50 8.72 -19.46
N GLY A 16 14.62 8.89 -18.46
CA GLY A 16 13.39 8.10 -18.32
C GLY A 16 12.46 8.19 -19.54
N GLU A 17 12.27 9.38 -20.11
CA GLU A 17 11.38 9.58 -21.26
C GLU A 17 11.90 8.87 -22.52
N LEU A 18 13.19 9.02 -22.81
CA LEU A 18 13.84 8.35 -23.95
C LEU A 18 13.74 6.83 -23.83
N VAL A 19 14.03 6.29 -22.64
CA VAL A 19 13.92 4.85 -22.36
C VAL A 19 12.49 4.36 -22.57
N ARG A 20 11.49 5.14 -22.15
CA ARG A 20 10.06 4.80 -22.30
C ARG A 20 9.63 4.72 -23.76
N GLN A 21 10.10 5.65 -24.59
CA GLN A 21 9.83 5.68 -26.03
C GLN A 21 10.49 4.50 -26.75
N LEU A 22 11.72 4.15 -26.37
CA LEU A 22 12.47 3.04 -26.99
C LEU A 22 11.94 1.66 -26.63
N LEU A 23 11.47 1.45 -25.39
CA LEU A 23 11.15 0.11 -24.88
C LEU A 23 9.75 -0.41 -25.23
N ALA A 24 8.95 0.28 -26.06
CA ALA A 24 7.59 -0.07 -26.45
C ALA A 24 6.75 -0.60 -25.27
N PRO A 25 6.00 0.25 -24.55
CA PRO A 25 5.53 -0.06 -23.21
C PRO A 25 4.85 -1.43 -23.16
N VAL A 26 5.52 -2.40 -22.54
CA VAL A 26 4.83 -3.60 -22.06
C VAL A 26 3.82 -3.05 -21.07
N ILE A 27 2.54 -2.99 -21.48
CA ILE A 27 1.46 -2.49 -20.63
C ILE A 27 1.30 -3.48 -19.49
N GLN A 28 2.12 -3.32 -18.45
CA GLN A 28 1.93 -4.03 -17.20
C GLN A 28 0.66 -3.44 -16.58
N ARG A 29 -0.43 -4.20 -16.66
CA ARG A 29 -1.72 -3.80 -16.09
C ARG A 29 -1.50 -3.45 -14.62
N ARG A 30 -1.83 -2.21 -14.24
CA ARG A 30 -1.74 -1.74 -12.85
C ARG A 30 -2.47 -2.71 -11.92
N LEU A 31 -1.99 -2.83 -10.69
CA LEU A 31 -2.71 -3.55 -9.64
C LEU A 31 -4.01 -2.79 -9.36
N SER A 32 -5.14 -3.50 -9.28
CA SER A 32 -6.39 -2.87 -8.87
C SER A 32 -6.31 -2.49 -7.39
N ARG A 33 -7.17 -1.57 -6.96
CA ARG A 33 -7.29 -1.18 -5.55
C ARG A 33 -7.46 -2.39 -4.63
N SER A 34 -8.36 -3.31 -4.97
CA SER A 34 -8.59 -4.53 -4.19
C SER A 34 -7.34 -5.43 -4.11
N MET A 35 -6.56 -5.53 -5.19
CA MET A 35 -5.29 -6.28 -5.17
C MET A 35 -4.24 -5.60 -4.29
N LEU A 36 -4.13 -4.26 -4.35
CA LEU A 36 -3.22 -3.50 -3.49
C LEU A 36 -3.59 -3.67 -2.02
N GLU A 37 -4.87 -3.57 -1.67
CA GLU A 37 -5.33 -3.78 -0.30
C GLU A 37 -5.00 -5.19 0.23
N VAL A 38 -5.14 -6.25 -0.59
CA VAL A 38 -4.74 -7.62 -0.17
C VAL A 38 -3.21 -7.68 -0.03
N LEU A 39 -2.48 -7.13 -1.00
CA LEU A 39 -1.02 -7.16 -1.01
C LEU A 39 -0.43 -6.46 0.21
N SER A 40 -1.01 -5.32 0.61
CA SER A 40 -0.62 -4.60 1.82
C SER A 40 -0.88 -5.41 3.07
N VAL A 41 -2.04 -6.07 3.21
CA VAL A 41 -2.29 -6.96 4.34
C VAL A 41 -1.22 -8.06 4.43
N ILE A 42 -0.89 -8.69 3.29
CA ILE A 42 0.15 -9.73 3.25
C ILE A 42 1.53 -9.15 3.61
N ALA A 43 1.91 -8.00 3.06
CA ALA A 43 3.23 -7.42 3.28
C ALA A 43 3.52 -7.12 4.76
N TRP A 44 2.53 -6.59 5.50
CA TRP A 44 2.70 -6.22 6.92
C TRP A 44 2.35 -7.34 7.91
N HIS A 45 1.53 -8.34 7.54
CA HIS A 45 1.08 -9.40 8.46
C HIS A 45 1.61 -10.80 8.12
N GLN A 46 2.47 -10.96 7.12
CA GLN A 46 3.03 -12.26 6.77
C GLN A 46 3.79 -12.94 7.94
N PRO A 47 3.71 -14.27 8.08
CA PRO A 47 2.90 -15.20 7.28
C PRO A 47 1.41 -15.13 7.66
N VAL A 48 0.53 -14.92 6.67
CA VAL A 48 -0.91 -14.65 6.89
C VAL A 48 -1.80 -15.63 6.12
N THR A 49 -2.94 -16.04 6.69
CA THR A 49 -3.88 -16.95 6.02
C THR A 49 -4.95 -16.21 5.22
N LYS A 50 -5.64 -16.92 4.31
CA LYS A 50 -6.82 -16.37 3.62
C LYS A 50 -7.88 -15.85 4.61
N GLY A 51 -8.10 -16.56 5.70
CA GLY A 51 -9.09 -16.19 6.73
C GLY A 51 -8.74 -14.87 7.41
N ASP A 52 -7.48 -14.69 7.78
CA ASP A 52 -7.00 -13.45 8.41
C ASP A 52 -7.15 -12.25 7.45
N ILE A 53 -6.80 -12.44 6.18
CA ILE A 53 -6.96 -11.39 5.15
C ILE A 53 -8.45 -11.02 5.02
N GLN A 54 -9.32 -12.01 4.94
CA GLN A 54 -10.77 -11.78 4.84
C GLN A 54 -11.32 -11.07 6.07
N GLN A 55 -10.85 -11.41 7.27
CA GLN A 55 -11.25 -10.76 8.51
C GLN A 55 -10.87 -9.28 8.54
N ILE A 56 -9.66 -8.93 8.08
CA ILE A 56 -9.19 -7.54 8.00
C ILE A 56 -9.95 -6.76 6.91
N ARG A 57 -10.21 -7.38 5.76
CA ARG A 57 -10.80 -6.73 4.58
C ARG A 57 -12.33 -6.67 4.61
N GLY A 58 -12.99 -7.56 5.36
CA GLY A 58 -14.44 -7.73 5.37
C GLY A 58 -15.05 -8.37 4.11
N VAL A 59 -14.24 -8.69 3.08
CA VAL A 59 -14.69 -9.27 1.81
C VAL A 59 -13.73 -10.37 1.33
N SER A 60 -14.18 -11.26 0.44
CA SER A 60 -13.36 -12.38 -0.03
C SER A 60 -12.11 -11.89 -0.78
N PRO A 61 -10.90 -12.35 -0.40
CA PRO A 61 -9.65 -12.00 -1.06
C PRO A 61 -9.28 -12.95 -2.21
N ASP A 62 -10.12 -13.92 -2.57
CA ASP A 62 -9.77 -15.03 -3.48
C ASP A 62 -9.19 -14.58 -4.82
N TYR A 63 -9.91 -13.71 -5.52
CA TYR A 63 -9.47 -13.19 -6.81
C TYR A 63 -8.14 -12.43 -6.70
N ALA A 64 -7.95 -11.66 -5.63
CA ALA A 64 -6.72 -10.90 -5.43
C ALA A 64 -5.54 -11.84 -5.13
N ILE A 65 -5.72 -12.84 -4.28
CA ILE A 65 -4.69 -13.84 -3.97
C ILE A 65 -4.25 -14.56 -5.24
N ASP A 66 -5.21 -15.08 -6.03
CA ASP A 66 -4.92 -15.79 -7.27
C ASP A 66 -4.11 -14.94 -8.27
N ARG A 67 -4.49 -13.67 -8.42
CA ARG A 67 -3.83 -12.75 -9.34
C ARG A 67 -2.48 -12.26 -8.83
N LEU A 68 -2.28 -12.15 -7.52
CA LEU A 68 -0.98 -11.80 -6.93
C LEU A 68 0.00 -12.98 -7.01
N LEU A 69 -0.47 -14.21 -6.77
CA LEU A 69 0.31 -15.45 -6.98
C LEU A 69 0.74 -15.58 -8.45
N SER A 70 -0.20 -15.44 -9.38
CA SER A 70 0.06 -15.51 -10.82
C SER A 70 1.07 -14.47 -11.32
N ARG A 71 1.17 -13.33 -10.64
CA ARG A 71 2.15 -12.27 -10.93
C ARG A 71 3.47 -12.45 -10.18
N GLY A 72 3.59 -13.48 -9.34
CA GLY A 72 4.77 -13.73 -8.52
C GLY A 72 5.07 -12.66 -7.48
N LEU A 73 4.06 -11.89 -7.03
CA LEU A 73 4.22 -10.87 -5.97
C LEU A 73 4.07 -11.45 -4.56
N ILE A 74 3.36 -12.57 -4.44
CA ILE A 74 3.21 -13.34 -3.21
C ILE A 74 3.48 -14.81 -3.50
N GLU A 75 3.72 -15.58 -2.44
CA GLU A 75 3.94 -17.02 -2.48
C GLU A 75 3.35 -17.72 -1.25
N VAL A 76 3.22 -19.05 -1.33
CA VAL A 76 2.84 -19.86 -0.18
C VAL A 76 4.09 -20.12 0.67
N ARG A 77 4.06 -19.67 1.92
CA ARG A 77 5.15 -19.84 2.90
C ARG A 77 5.01 -21.08 3.77
N GLY A 78 3.82 -21.68 3.81
CA GLY A 78 3.56 -22.87 4.61
C GLY A 78 2.08 -23.08 4.88
N ARG A 79 1.80 -23.82 5.94
CA ARG A 79 0.44 -24.05 6.46
C ARG A 79 0.41 -23.70 7.94
N ALA A 80 -0.65 -23.02 8.36
CA ALA A 80 -0.86 -22.69 9.77
C ALA A 80 -1.11 -23.96 10.60
N ASP A 81 -0.71 -23.91 11.87
CA ASP A 81 -0.98 -24.98 12.86
C ASP A 81 -2.32 -24.73 13.58
N SER A 82 -3.36 -24.55 12.77
CA SER A 82 -4.74 -24.33 13.22
C SER A 82 -5.69 -25.31 12.53
N PRO A 83 -6.91 -25.51 13.04
CA PRO A 83 -7.88 -26.42 12.42
C PRO A 83 -8.07 -26.15 10.92
N GLY A 84 -8.01 -27.21 10.12
CA GLY A 84 -8.07 -27.11 8.65
C GLY A 84 -6.73 -26.80 7.96
N ARG A 85 -5.66 -26.52 8.73
CA ARG A 85 -4.29 -26.26 8.25
C ARG A 85 -4.23 -25.37 7.00
N PRO A 86 -4.82 -24.16 7.07
CA PRO A 86 -4.93 -23.26 5.93
C PRO A 86 -3.54 -22.83 5.45
N LEU A 87 -3.46 -22.50 4.16
CA LEU A 87 -2.23 -21.96 3.56
C LEU A 87 -1.89 -20.59 4.17
N GLN A 88 -0.59 -20.36 4.36
CA GLN A 88 -0.03 -19.07 4.74
C GLN A 88 0.69 -18.44 3.54
N TYR A 89 0.47 -17.14 3.36
CA TYR A 89 1.02 -16.35 2.27
C TYR A 89 2.06 -15.35 2.79
N GLY A 90 3.03 -15.04 1.94
CA GLY A 90 4.04 -13.99 2.16
C GLY A 90 4.44 -13.33 0.85
N THR A 91 5.19 -12.23 0.92
CA THR A 91 5.69 -11.52 -0.26
C THR A 91 6.97 -12.16 -0.80
N THR A 92 7.27 -11.89 -2.08
CA THR A 92 8.44 -12.42 -2.79
C THR A 92 9.49 -11.34 -3.03
N ALA A 93 10.62 -11.71 -3.65
CA ALA A 93 11.56 -10.73 -4.20
C ALA A 93 10.92 -9.85 -5.30
N GLY A 94 9.95 -10.38 -6.05
CA GLY A 94 9.19 -9.61 -7.05
C GLY A 94 8.38 -8.47 -6.45
N PHE A 95 7.88 -8.63 -5.22
CA PHE A 95 7.28 -7.53 -4.46
C PHE A 95 8.32 -6.44 -4.14
N LEU A 96 9.48 -6.83 -3.60
CA LEU A 96 10.54 -5.86 -3.27
C LEU A 96 11.00 -5.09 -4.51
N ASP A 97 11.11 -5.77 -5.65
CA ASP A 97 11.46 -5.15 -6.92
C ASP A 97 10.39 -4.16 -7.39
N LEU A 98 9.11 -4.55 -7.33
CA LEU A 98 8.01 -3.70 -7.76
C LEU A 98 7.94 -2.40 -6.94
N PHE A 99 8.16 -2.49 -5.63
CA PHE A 99 8.13 -1.35 -4.71
C PHE A 99 9.50 -0.70 -4.49
N HIS A 100 10.53 -1.15 -5.19
CA HIS A 100 11.91 -0.63 -5.08
C HIS A 100 12.45 -0.64 -3.64
N LEU A 101 12.12 -1.68 -2.89
CA LEU A 101 12.56 -1.86 -1.51
C LEU A 101 13.82 -2.74 -1.44
N PRO A 102 14.81 -2.39 -0.60
CA PRO A 102 15.96 -3.25 -0.39
C PRO A 102 15.60 -4.48 0.45
N SER A 103 14.69 -4.33 1.43
CA SER A 103 14.17 -5.42 2.26
C SER A 103 12.77 -5.12 2.79
N LEU A 104 12.14 -6.11 3.43
CA LEU A 104 10.83 -5.93 4.10
C LEU A 104 10.92 -5.02 5.33
N LYS A 105 12.11 -4.82 5.91
CA LYS A 105 12.31 -3.92 7.06
C LYS A 105 12.17 -2.46 6.68
N ASP A 106 12.27 -2.16 5.39
CA ASP A 106 12.14 -0.83 4.82
C ASP A 106 10.69 -0.46 4.48
N LEU A 107 9.73 -1.35 4.82
CA LEU A 107 8.32 -0.99 4.78
C LEU A 107 8.03 0.10 5.82
N PRO A 108 7.25 1.13 5.46
CA PRO A 108 6.85 2.17 6.40
C PRO A 108 6.24 1.58 7.67
N LYS A 109 6.68 2.08 8.81
CA LYS A 109 6.07 1.73 10.11
C LYS A 109 4.71 2.39 10.24
N LEU A 110 3.85 1.85 11.09
CA LEU A 110 2.49 2.39 11.28
C LEU A 110 2.46 3.87 11.68
N ARG A 111 3.49 4.36 12.40
CA ARG A 111 3.61 5.78 12.75
C ARG A 111 3.91 6.64 11.51
N GLU A 112 4.90 6.23 10.73
CA GLU A 112 5.29 6.87 9.46
C GLU A 112 4.13 6.85 8.46
N ILE A 113 3.30 5.79 8.44
CA ILE A 113 2.09 5.74 7.60
C ILE A 113 1.12 6.88 7.95
N LYS A 114 0.93 7.19 9.24
CA LYS A 114 0.03 8.30 9.63
C LYS A 114 0.56 9.65 9.18
N GLU A 115 1.86 9.87 9.32
CA GLU A 115 2.53 11.09 8.87
C GLU A 115 2.42 11.24 7.35
N ILE A 116 2.71 10.18 6.59
CA ILE A 116 2.56 10.18 5.12
C ILE A 116 1.12 10.48 4.68
N LEU A 117 0.13 9.92 5.38
CA LEU A 117 -1.28 10.18 5.08
C LEU A 117 -1.66 11.64 5.36
N GLN A 118 -1.20 12.21 6.48
CA GLN A 118 -1.41 13.61 6.82
C GLN A 118 -0.75 14.54 5.79
N GLU A 119 0.50 14.29 5.43
CA GLU A 119 1.22 15.06 4.40
C GLU A 119 0.49 15.00 3.05
N HIS A 120 -0.05 13.84 2.68
CA HIS A 120 -0.78 13.69 1.42
C HIS A 120 -2.13 14.41 1.45
N GLU A 121 -2.86 14.37 2.58
CA GLU A 121 -4.10 15.14 2.79
C GLU A 121 -3.84 16.66 2.73
N GLU A 122 -2.76 17.14 3.35
CA GLU A 122 -2.34 18.55 3.30
C GLU A 122 -1.98 18.98 1.87
N GLN A 123 -1.24 18.15 1.14
CA GLN A 123 -0.89 18.41 -0.27
C GLN A 123 -2.11 18.40 -1.18
N GLU A 124 -3.06 17.49 -0.96
CA GLU A 124 -4.31 17.44 -1.70
C GLU A 124 -5.17 18.67 -1.42
N TYR A 125 -5.29 19.10 -0.15
CA TYR A 125 -5.96 20.35 0.23
C TYR A 125 -5.35 21.57 -0.49
N LEU A 126 -4.02 21.70 -0.46
CA LEU A 126 -3.30 22.77 -1.15
C LEU A 126 -3.46 22.72 -2.68
N ALA A 127 -3.56 21.52 -3.25
CA ALA A 127 -3.74 21.31 -4.70
C ALA A 127 -5.19 21.52 -5.17
N THR A 128 -6.19 21.26 -4.31
CA THR A 128 -7.62 21.43 -4.63
C THR A 128 -8.16 22.85 -4.39
N GLY A 129 -7.36 23.72 -3.76
CA GLY A 129 -7.50 25.16 -3.85
C GLY A 129 -7.99 25.87 -2.59
N THR A 130 -7.42 27.05 -2.39
CA THR A 130 -7.99 28.20 -1.68
C THR A 130 -9.48 28.35 -2.01
N GLU A 131 -10.36 27.83 -1.17
CA GLU A 131 -11.70 28.34 -0.87
C GLU A 131 -12.37 27.44 0.17
N GLN A 132 -11.99 27.63 1.43
CA GLN A 132 -12.88 27.71 2.60
C GLN A 132 -12.01 27.83 3.85
N SER A 133 -11.84 29.07 4.32
CA SER A 133 -11.34 29.36 5.66
C SER A 133 -12.39 28.85 6.67
N PRO A 134 -12.03 28.07 7.70
CA PRO A 134 -12.90 27.91 8.85
C PRO A 134 -12.81 29.20 9.67
N ALA A 135 -13.55 30.23 9.24
CA ALA A 135 -13.82 31.41 10.05
C ALA A 135 -15.06 31.13 10.91
N ASP A 136 -14.88 31.32 12.21
CA ASP A 136 -15.87 31.44 13.28
C ASP A 136 -16.84 30.28 13.51
N ASN A 137 -16.60 29.57 14.62
CA ASN A 137 -17.58 29.49 15.70
C ASN A 137 -16.89 28.98 16.97
N ASP A 138 -16.21 29.88 17.69
CA ASP A 138 -16.01 29.70 19.13
C ASP A 138 -16.02 31.07 19.82
N GLU A 139 -17.22 31.48 20.25
CA GLU A 139 -17.57 32.45 21.31
C GLU A 139 -19.05 32.82 21.09
N THR A 140 -20.03 32.64 21.97
CA THR A 140 -20.08 32.59 23.43
C THR A 140 -21.42 31.97 23.87
N ALA A 141 -21.42 31.08 24.86
CA ALA A 141 -22.44 31.09 25.92
C ALA A 141 -21.78 31.76 27.15
N PRO A 142 -22.48 32.37 28.13
CA PRO A 142 -23.86 32.16 28.59
C PRO A 142 -24.64 33.51 28.77
N THR A 143 -25.92 33.60 29.16
CA THR A 143 -26.44 33.58 30.56
C THR A 143 -27.80 34.32 30.56
N GLU A 144 -28.84 33.77 31.23
CA GLU A 144 -30.02 34.44 31.89
C GLU A 144 -30.92 35.39 31.05
N ALA A 145 -32.14 35.79 31.41
CA ALA A 145 -33.28 35.30 32.19
C ALA A 145 -34.35 36.41 32.04
N SER A 146 -35.64 36.07 31.89
CA SER A 146 -36.81 36.97 32.07
C SER A 146 -36.91 38.13 31.06
N GLU A 147 -38.05 38.53 30.49
CA GLU A 147 -39.42 38.74 31.00
C GLU A 147 -40.38 38.81 29.80
#